data_AF-A0A545SB50-F1
#
_entry.id   AF-A0A545SB50-F1
#
_cell.length_a   1.000
_cell.length_b   1.000
_cell.length_c   1.000
_cell.angle_alpha   90.00
_cell.angle_beta   90.00
_cell.angle_gamma   90.00
#
_symmetry.space_group_name_H-M   'P 1'
#
loop_
_entity.id
_entity.type
_entity.pdbx_description
1 polymer ?
#
loop_
_entity_poly.entity_id
_entity_poly.type
_entity_poly.pdbx_seq_one_letter_code
_entity_poly.pdbx_strand_id
1 'polypeptide(L)'
;MKYIFVLLLLSFNLLFASSDESIDTYFVDINISQNGTLEIEETIDYNFFTNLRHGIKRDIPYLMKNKDGFREDIDLDNFKIFKDGVEEKFEKSDEEGQIKLKIGDAFKYITSKHRYKIIYSVKNLYIDNSTTKDVLRWNIIGTQWQTPIKKVVATIRLPEKFSKNSVDVATFSGGYGSTSTKAFSEWRDDKTLRVEMENLNLYEGLTLSLSFSKNSLTLHQSPTIIDEILLNLKKVWYLLLGGLFWLYMARYTSKFGKKPKLHAISVSYEAPTGIDILEAGLIYDKYADNRDFASGIVELAQLGYLKIVNSSNLLHLEKLKKDSTFLSTSQKSLLKTLFGYSSTFYFDEKLYAHSLKLKNDFEAINNNLYESVKLKGYMQDNVQESRKAFLWRILAMMSIFAIGGFIISSSLFGLDLILTMSFITCFILIGAMMFLVSQELIVKIIGIFFFIIFMIMALFLWNESNPSIWAVGFFVSFIFLVILSTIYIKKIGIYTQKGIEIYAKLEGFKMFIKRVKADEIKRLMSENDKFLDQTLAYAMLFGYVDKWSDFYEKLHIQNPDWYDGDIYAISNFSSTINSYTNPTTSSSDSSSGGDFSGGGGGGGGGDSW
;
A
#
# COMPACT_ATOMS: atom_id res chain seq x y z
N MET A 1 -21.66 56.67 -13.09
CA MET A 1 -21.84 56.05 -11.75
C MET A 1 -21.41 54.57 -11.72
N LYS A 2 -20.20 54.22 -12.20
CA LYS A 2 -19.64 52.86 -12.05
C LYS A 2 -18.18 52.83 -11.54
N TYR A 3 -17.50 53.98 -11.50
CA TYR A 3 -16.13 54.09 -10.99
C TYR A 3 -16.03 54.65 -9.54
N ILE A 4 -17.13 55.18 -8.99
CA ILE A 4 -17.17 55.68 -7.61
C ILE A 4 -17.41 54.55 -6.59
N PHE A 5 -18.00 53.43 -7.02
CA PHE A 5 -18.30 52.29 -6.13
C PHE A 5 -17.09 51.39 -5.86
N VAL A 6 -16.11 51.35 -6.77
CA VAL A 6 -14.86 50.58 -6.59
C VAL A 6 -13.85 51.34 -5.72
N LEU A 7 -13.89 52.68 -5.75
CA LEU A 7 -13.02 53.52 -4.92
C LEU A 7 -13.49 53.61 -3.45
N LEU A 8 -14.78 53.37 -3.18
CA LEU A 8 -15.34 53.32 -1.81
C LEU A 8 -15.17 51.96 -1.12
N LEU A 9 -14.89 50.90 -1.88
CA LEU A 9 -14.59 49.55 -1.36
C LEU A 9 -13.10 49.33 -1.07
N LEU A 10 -12.21 50.19 -1.58
CA LEU A 10 -10.78 50.17 -1.24
C LEU A 10 -10.40 51.02 -0.02
N SER A 11 -11.31 51.83 0.52
CA SER A 11 -11.03 52.73 1.65
C SER A 11 -11.54 52.22 3.01
N PHE A 12 -11.98 50.96 3.11
CA PHE A 12 -12.51 50.37 4.35
C PHE A 12 -11.64 49.28 4.99
N ASN A 13 -10.32 49.31 4.75
CA ASN A 13 -9.35 48.42 5.40
C ASN A 13 -8.14 49.19 5.96
N LEU A 14 -8.37 50.26 6.69
CA LEU A 14 -7.32 50.92 7.46
C LEU A 14 -7.95 51.52 8.70
N LEU A 15 -8.22 50.65 9.67
CA LEU A 15 -8.27 50.91 11.11
C LEU A 15 -8.34 49.56 11.85
N PHE A 16 -7.45 48.62 11.50
CA PHE A 16 -6.95 47.74 12.56
C PHE A 16 -5.96 48.59 13.33
N ALA A 17 -6.39 49.08 14.49
CA ALA A 17 -5.45 49.56 15.48
C ALA A 17 -4.50 48.39 15.75
N SER A 18 -3.22 48.50 15.34
CA SER A 18 -2.18 47.64 15.87
C SER A 18 -1.96 48.07 17.33
N SER A 19 -2.78 47.54 18.22
CA SER A 19 -2.42 47.42 19.61
C SER A 19 -1.32 46.35 19.68
N ASP A 20 -0.09 46.85 19.54
CA ASP A 20 1.14 46.06 19.47
C ASP A 20 1.34 45.38 20.83
N GLU A 21 0.87 44.13 20.99
CA GLU A 21 1.16 43.33 22.19
C GLU A 21 2.67 43.17 22.29
N SER A 22 3.20 43.18 23.51
CA SER A 22 4.65 43.07 23.70
C SER A 22 4.97 42.32 24.97
N ILE A 23 6.04 41.55 24.95
CA ILE A 23 6.63 41.00 26.17
C ILE A 23 7.63 42.03 26.68
N ASP A 24 7.34 42.60 27.85
CA ASP A 24 8.19 43.63 28.46
C ASP A 24 9.49 43.02 28.95
N THR A 25 9.43 41.87 29.62
CA THR A 25 10.62 41.13 30.05
C THR A 25 10.36 39.63 30.08
N TYR A 26 11.32 38.86 29.61
CA TYR A 26 11.30 37.40 29.63
C TYR A 26 12.49 36.90 30.45
N PHE A 27 12.21 36.33 31.62
CA PHE A 27 13.22 35.70 32.46
C PHE A 27 13.25 34.19 32.21
N VAL A 28 14.43 33.61 32.06
CA VAL A 28 14.61 32.16 31.90
C VAL A 28 15.68 31.69 32.87
N ASP A 29 15.28 31.00 33.93
CA ASP A 29 16.19 30.37 34.87
C ASP A 29 16.36 28.89 34.50
N ILE A 30 17.60 28.48 34.20
CA ILE A 30 17.95 27.12 33.81
C ILE A 30 18.90 26.54 34.85
N ASN A 31 18.48 25.48 35.53
CA ASN A 31 19.31 24.73 36.45
C ASN A 31 19.75 23.42 35.80
N ILE A 32 21.06 23.24 35.62
CA ILE A 32 21.62 22.03 34.99
C ILE A 32 22.07 21.08 36.09
N SER A 33 21.42 19.91 36.17
CA SER A 33 21.80 18.86 37.10
C SER A 33 22.95 18.01 36.57
N GLN A 34 23.73 17.39 37.48
CA GLN A 34 24.90 16.58 37.12
C GLN A 34 24.54 15.35 36.26
N ASN A 35 23.30 14.86 36.39
CA ASN A 35 22.72 13.76 35.61
C ASN A 35 22.23 14.17 34.19
N GLY A 36 22.36 15.45 33.82
CA GLY A 36 21.87 15.96 32.54
C GLY A 36 20.37 16.23 32.50
N THR A 37 19.71 16.43 33.65
CA THR A 37 18.34 16.99 33.69
C THR A 37 18.41 18.52 33.71
N LEU A 38 17.60 19.19 32.89
CA LEU A 38 17.35 20.64 33.01
C LEU A 38 16.08 20.89 33.78
N GLU A 39 16.13 21.76 34.77
CA GLU A 39 14.94 22.38 35.36
C GLU A 39 14.86 23.80 34.82
N ILE A 40 13.73 24.13 34.19
CA ILE A 40 13.54 25.39 33.49
C ILE A 40 12.36 26.13 34.12
N GLU A 41 12.59 27.38 34.51
CA GLU A 41 11.59 28.32 34.95
C GLU A 41 11.56 29.52 34.00
N GLU A 42 10.46 29.67 33.27
CA GLU A 42 10.22 30.80 32.37
C GLU A 42 9.24 31.78 33.04
N THR A 43 9.65 33.03 33.26
CA THR A 43 8.77 34.11 33.73
C THR A 43 8.57 35.16 32.63
N ILE A 44 7.34 35.32 32.17
CA ILE A 44 6.95 36.12 31.01
C ILE A 44 6.07 37.28 31.49
N ASP A 45 6.60 38.50 31.42
CA ASP A 45 5.85 39.72 31.67
C ASP A 45 5.16 40.17 30.38
N TYR A 46 3.94 39.67 30.16
CA TYR A 46 3.18 39.90 28.92
C TYR A 46 2.28 41.12 29.06
N ASN A 47 2.32 42.01 28.07
CA ASN A 47 1.48 43.20 28.02
C ASN A 47 0.49 43.11 26.86
N PHE A 48 -0.78 42.86 27.20
CA PHE A 48 -1.90 42.83 26.25
C PHE A 48 -2.40 44.23 25.86
N PHE A 49 -1.91 45.29 26.52
CA PHE A 49 -2.42 46.65 26.39
C PHE A 49 -3.96 46.69 26.53
N THR A 50 -4.68 47.03 25.46
CA THR A 50 -6.15 47.08 25.42
C THR A 50 -6.78 45.86 24.75
N ASN A 51 -5.99 44.87 24.31
CA ASN A 51 -6.50 43.69 23.62
C ASN A 51 -7.16 42.71 24.58
N LEU A 52 -8.38 42.34 24.24
CA LEU A 52 -9.15 41.33 24.95
C LEU A 52 -8.68 39.95 24.48
N ARG A 53 -7.95 39.26 25.36
CA ARG A 53 -7.44 37.90 25.14
C ARG A 53 -7.89 36.99 26.28
N HIS A 54 -7.96 35.70 26.06
CA HIS A 54 -8.20 34.68 27.08
C HIS A 54 -6.92 34.29 27.83
N GLY A 55 -5.75 34.44 27.18
CA GLY A 55 -4.45 34.21 27.79
C GLY A 55 -3.33 34.10 26.77
N ILE A 56 -2.34 33.25 27.06
CA ILE A 56 -1.19 32.98 26.18
C ILE A 56 -1.11 31.51 25.79
N LYS A 57 -0.51 31.25 24.64
CA LYS A 57 -0.07 29.94 24.15
C LYS A 57 1.43 29.86 24.28
N ARG A 58 1.94 28.68 24.65
CA ARG A 58 3.37 28.39 24.73
C ARG A 58 3.64 27.02 24.11
N ASP A 59 4.39 27.02 23.02
CA ASP A 59 4.72 25.82 22.24
C ASP A 59 6.15 25.38 22.57
N ILE A 60 6.36 24.20 23.14
CA ILE A 60 7.68 23.71 23.57
C ILE A 60 8.02 22.45 22.78
N PRO A 61 9.05 22.46 21.91
CA PRO A 61 9.43 21.28 21.13
C PRO A 61 10.00 20.21 22.06
N TYR A 62 9.53 18.96 21.91
CA TYR A 62 10.08 17.81 22.64
C TYR A 62 10.86 16.86 21.72
N LEU A 63 10.69 16.95 20.41
CA LEU A 63 11.44 16.17 19.43
C LEU A 63 12.63 16.96 18.87
N MET A 64 13.85 16.50 19.15
CA MET A 64 15.09 17.08 18.62
C MET A 64 15.72 16.19 17.55
N LYS A 65 16.26 16.77 16.48
CA LYS A 65 17.00 16.01 15.47
C LYS A 65 18.42 15.73 15.93
N ASN A 66 18.81 14.46 15.94
CA ASN A 66 20.20 14.02 16.11
C ASN A 66 20.97 14.19 14.78
N LYS A 67 22.31 14.07 14.82
CA LYS A 67 23.26 14.14 13.70
C LYS A 67 22.89 13.23 12.53
N ASP A 68 22.28 12.07 12.80
CA ASP A 68 21.83 11.10 11.81
C ASP A 68 20.45 11.42 11.20
N GLY A 69 19.84 12.55 11.60
CA GLY A 69 18.55 13.01 11.09
C GLY A 69 17.33 12.41 11.78
N PHE A 70 17.51 11.49 12.72
CA PHE A 70 16.43 10.93 13.55
C PHE A 70 15.94 11.94 14.59
N ARG A 71 14.64 11.93 14.89
CA ARG A 71 14.05 12.72 15.97
C ARG A 71 14.06 11.91 17.27
N GLU A 72 14.58 12.48 18.34
CA GLU A 72 14.61 11.91 19.69
C GLU A 72 13.77 12.76 20.64
N ASP A 73 13.06 12.09 21.54
CA ASP A 73 12.25 12.72 22.59
C ASP A 73 13.15 13.13 23.76
N ILE A 74 13.07 14.41 24.16
CA ILE A 74 13.81 14.98 25.28
C ILE A 74 13.14 14.79 26.64
N ASP A 75 11.96 14.14 26.67
CA ASP A 75 11.16 13.80 27.85
C ASP A 75 10.85 15.03 28.73
N LEU A 76 9.88 15.82 28.25
CA LEU A 76 9.37 17.01 28.95
C LEU A 76 8.32 16.63 30.00
N ASP A 77 8.59 16.97 31.26
CA ASP A 77 7.76 16.59 32.40
C ASP A 77 7.62 17.72 33.45
N ASN A 78 6.77 17.51 34.47
CA ASN A 78 6.59 18.39 35.63
C ASN A 78 6.10 19.83 35.33
N PHE A 79 5.18 19.99 34.38
CA PHE A 79 4.59 21.29 34.06
C PHE A 79 3.80 21.89 35.23
N LYS A 80 4.18 23.10 35.68
CA LYS A 80 3.43 23.94 36.62
C LYS A 80 3.34 25.37 36.10
N ILE A 81 2.15 25.95 36.15
CA ILE A 81 1.88 27.26 35.54
C ILE A 81 1.19 28.18 36.53
N PHE A 82 1.70 29.41 36.64
CA PHE A 82 1.14 30.46 37.50
C PHE A 82 0.88 31.72 36.68
N LYS A 83 -0.22 32.41 36.97
CA LYS A 83 -0.55 33.75 36.48
C LYS A 83 -0.68 34.68 37.68
N ASP A 84 0.11 35.75 37.69
CA ASP A 84 0.16 36.75 38.77
C ASP A 84 0.37 36.14 40.17
N GLY A 85 1.15 35.05 40.24
CA GLY A 85 1.48 34.35 41.48
C GLY A 85 0.45 33.31 41.94
N VAL A 86 -0.67 33.15 41.23
CA VAL A 86 -1.69 32.13 41.51
C VAL A 86 -1.60 31.03 40.45
N GLU A 87 -1.79 29.77 40.85
CA GLU A 87 -1.81 28.64 39.92
C GLU A 87 -2.94 28.79 38.89
N GLU A 88 -2.61 28.66 37.61
CA GLU A 88 -3.53 28.90 36.50
C GLU A 88 -3.82 27.58 35.76
N LYS A 89 -5.06 27.42 35.30
CA LYS A 89 -5.44 26.26 34.48
C LYS A 89 -4.81 26.36 33.09
N PHE A 90 -4.43 25.21 32.54
CA PHE A 90 -3.93 25.11 31.19
C PHE A 90 -4.37 23.81 30.51
N GLU A 91 -4.48 23.85 29.19
CA GLU A 91 -4.67 22.68 28.34
C GLU A 91 -3.32 22.31 27.70
N LYS A 92 -2.95 21.04 27.80
CA LYS A 92 -1.75 20.48 27.17
C LYS A 92 -2.18 19.65 25.96
N SER A 93 -1.63 19.97 24.79
CA SER A 93 -1.83 19.20 23.56
C SER A 93 -0.47 18.88 22.92
N ASP A 94 -0.42 17.76 22.20
CA ASP A 94 0.75 17.35 21.42
C ASP A 94 0.40 17.47 19.95
N GLU A 95 1.08 18.37 19.25
CA GLU A 95 0.92 18.58 17.81
C GLU A 95 2.30 18.77 17.17
N GLU A 96 2.55 18.07 16.06
CA GLU A 96 3.74 18.23 15.21
C GLU A 96 5.11 18.07 15.92
N GLY A 97 5.17 17.37 17.06
CA GLY A 97 6.40 17.19 17.84
C GLY A 97 6.68 18.33 18.82
N GLN A 98 5.66 19.10 19.17
CA GLN A 98 5.70 20.17 20.15
C GLN A 98 4.55 20.01 21.15
N ILE A 99 4.84 20.31 22.42
CA ILE A 99 3.83 20.45 23.45
C ILE A 99 3.28 21.87 23.37
N LYS A 100 2.01 22.02 23.00
CA LYS A 100 1.30 23.30 23.03
C LYS A 100 0.57 23.44 24.36
N LEU A 101 0.97 24.43 25.14
CA LEU A 101 0.34 24.83 26.39
C LEU A 101 -0.58 26.02 26.12
N LYS A 102 -1.88 25.83 26.28
CA LYS A 102 -2.87 26.90 26.18
C LYS A 102 -3.25 27.34 27.59
N ILE A 103 -2.80 28.53 27.98
CA ILE A 103 -2.83 29.02 29.36
C ILE A 103 -3.86 30.15 29.43
N GLY A 104 -4.85 30.02 30.33
CA GLY A 104 -5.93 30.99 30.49
C GLY A 104 -7.31 30.35 30.54
N ASP A 105 -8.36 31.17 30.52
CA ASP A 105 -9.75 30.73 30.66
C ASP A 105 -10.55 31.09 29.40
N ALA A 106 -11.15 30.09 28.76
CA ALA A 106 -11.92 30.25 27.54
C ALA A 106 -13.18 31.13 27.71
N PHE A 107 -13.64 31.34 28.94
CA PHE A 107 -14.85 32.13 29.24
C PHE A 107 -14.54 33.51 29.80
N LYS A 108 -13.27 33.88 29.99
CA LYS A 108 -12.86 35.16 30.59
C LYS A 108 -11.83 35.87 29.72
N TYR A 109 -12.08 37.15 29.45
CA TYR A 109 -11.10 38.02 28.83
C TYR A 109 -10.23 38.71 29.88
N ILE A 110 -8.97 38.89 29.55
CA ILE A 110 -7.94 39.64 30.26
C ILE A 110 -7.35 40.70 29.32
N THR A 111 -6.83 41.77 29.91
CA THR A 111 -6.19 42.93 29.24
C THR A 111 -5.05 43.40 30.13
N SER A 112 -4.31 44.44 29.74
CA SER A 112 -3.22 45.02 30.52
C SER A 112 -2.05 44.03 30.74
N LYS A 113 -1.30 44.18 31.84
CA LYS A 113 -0.07 43.41 32.08
C LYS A 113 -0.34 42.23 33.01
N HIS A 114 0.16 41.07 32.62
CA HIS A 114 0.11 39.87 33.43
C HIS A 114 1.46 39.16 33.43
N ARG A 115 1.81 38.57 34.57
CA ARG A 115 3.02 37.78 34.73
C ARG A 115 2.70 36.30 34.69
N TYR A 116 3.23 35.60 33.70
CA TYR A 116 3.14 34.15 33.60
C TYR A 116 4.43 33.50 34.09
N LYS A 117 4.33 32.43 34.86
CA LYS A 117 5.46 31.60 35.26
C LYS A 117 5.20 30.16 34.85
N ILE A 118 6.10 29.58 34.05
CA ILE A 118 6.01 28.22 33.52
C ILE A 118 7.24 27.45 34.00
N ILE A 119 7.02 26.38 34.75
CA ILE A 119 8.07 25.50 35.27
C ILE A 119 7.94 24.13 34.59
N TYR A 120 9.05 23.58 34.10
CA TYR A 120 9.10 22.24 33.50
C TYR A 120 10.52 21.65 33.60
N SER A 121 10.62 20.33 33.42
CA SER A 121 11.89 19.60 33.42
C SER A 121 12.14 18.87 32.10
N VAL A 122 13.40 18.81 31.69
CA VAL A 122 13.90 18.09 30.51
C VAL A 122 14.81 16.97 30.99
N LYS A 123 14.45 15.70 30.77
CA LYS A 123 15.24 14.57 31.32
C LYS A 123 16.26 14.00 30.36
N ASN A 124 16.01 14.05 29.04
CA ASN A 124 16.85 13.42 28.04
C ASN A 124 17.55 14.48 27.16
N LEU A 125 18.62 15.06 27.69
CA LEU A 125 19.38 16.11 27.00
C LEU A 125 20.16 15.58 25.81
N TYR A 126 19.96 16.21 24.65
CA TYR A 126 20.82 15.99 23.50
C TYR A 126 22.18 16.67 23.69
N ILE A 127 23.25 15.87 23.65
CA ILE A 127 24.64 16.36 23.66
C ILE A 127 25.31 15.99 22.34
N ASP A 128 25.78 16.99 21.62
CA ASP A 128 26.56 16.80 20.41
C ASP A 128 27.99 16.36 20.78
N ASN A 129 28.29 15.09 20.54
CA ASN A 129 29.58 14.45 20.85
C ASN A 129 30.51 14.34 19.62
N SER A 130 30.16 15.01 18.52
CA SER A 130 30.84 14.87 17.22
C SER A 130 32.24 15.47 17.16
N THR A 131 32.58 16.32 18.12
CA THR A 131 33.90 16.96 18.23
C THR A 131 34.72 16.35 19.36
N THR A 132 35.89 16.91 19.68
CA THR A 132 36.69 16.52 20.85
C THR A 132 36.07 16.99 22.18
N LYS A 133 35.04 17.85 22.13
CA LYS A 133 34.27 18.36 23.28
C LYS A 133 32.80 17.93 23.15
N ASP A 134 32.12 17.85 24.29
CA ASP A 134 30.67 17.69 24.36
C ASP A 134 30.04 19.09 24.27
N VAL A 135 29.02 19.25 23.42
CA VAL A 135 28.35 20.54 23.19
C VAL A 135 26.86 20.43 23.50
N LEU A 136 26.41 21.22 24.48
CA LEU A 136 24.99 21.42 24.82
C LEU A 136 24.49 22.68 24.12
N ARG A 137 23.48 22.54 23.25
CA ARG A 137 22.80 23.67 22.60
C ARG A 137 21.36 23.75 23.10
N TRP A 138 21.00 24.89 23.68
CA TRP A 138 19.64 25.13 24.17
C TRP A 138 19.10 26.47 23.66
N ASN A 139 17.88 26.46 23.12
CA ASN A 139 17.20 27.69 22.74
C ASN A 139 16.57 28.29 24.00
N ILE A 140 17.18 29.35 24.54
CA ILE A 140 16.61 30.14 25.64
C ILE A 140 15.27 30.72 25.19
N ILE A 141 15.22 31.28 23.98
CA ILE A 141 14.00 31.73 23.31
C ILE A 141 13.98 31.12 21.90
N GLY A 142 12.88 30.48 21.53
CA GLY A 142 12.69 29.96 20.17
C GLY A 142 12.27 31.03 19.16
N THR A 143 12.35 30.69 17.88
CA THR A 143 12.03 31.55 16.72
C THR A 143 10.54 31.57 16.36
N GLN A 144 9.66 31.06 17.24
CA GLN A 144 8.24 30.87 16.97
C GLN A 144 7.35 31.88 17.71
N TRP A 145 7.94 32.77 18.52
CA TRP A 145 7.21 33.87 19.15
C TRP A 145 6.71 34.87 18.11
N GLN A 146 5.40 35.15 18.16
CA GLN A 146 4.73 36.12 17.29
C GLN A 146 4.58 37.50 17.95
N THR A 147 5.18 37.66 19.14
CA THR A 147 5.12 38.88 19.94
C THR A 147 6.54 39.40 20.15
N PRO A 148 6.84 40.68 19.87
CA PRO A 148 8.16 41.24 20.12
C PRO A 148 8.52 41.21 21.61
N ILE A 149 9.79 40.92 21.91
CA ILE A 149 10.31 40.83 23.27
C ILE A 149 11.31 41.95 23.51
N LYS A 150 10.99 42.88 24.42
CA LYS A 150 11.84 44.05 24.69
C LYS A 150 13.15 43.68 25.38
N LYS A 151 13.08 42.78 26.36
CA LYS A 151 14.25 42.34 27.13
C LYS A 151 14.17 40.86 27.50
N VAL A 152 15.24 40.13 27.22
CA VAL A 152 15.44 38.74 27.66
C VAL A 152 16.57 38.71 28.68
N VAL A 153 16.35 38.03 29.80
CA VAL A 153 17.37 37.78 30.82
C VAL A 153 17.36 36.30 31.17
N ALA A 154 18.41 35.58 30.84
CA ALA A 154 18.57 34.19 31.19
C ALA A 154 19.65 34.01 32.25
N THR A 155 19.38 33.18 33.25
CA THR A 155 20.35 32.78 34.28
C THR A 155 20.54 31.27 34.18
N ILE A 156 21.78 30.85 33.95
CA ILE A 156 22.14 29.45 33.81
C ILE A 156 23.03 29.06 34.99
N ARG A 157 22.60 28.05 35.75
CA ARG A 157 23.32 27.52 36.91
C ARG A 157 23.95 26.18 36.55
N LEU A 158 25.26 26.11 36.69
CA LEU A 158 26.05 24.92 36.41
C LEU A 158 26.04 23.92 37.58
N PRO A 159 26.20 22.60 37.30
CA PRO A 159 26.31 21.60 38.35
C PRO A 159 27.67 21.66 39.06
N GLU A 160 27.79 20.97 40.20
CA GLU A 160 28.94 21.10 41.11
C GLU A 160 30.31 20.83 40.47
N LYS A 161 30.40 19.91 39.48
CA LYS A 161 31.66 19.54 38.83
C LYS A 161 32.14 20.54 37.78
N PHE A 162 31.35 21.56 37.47
CA PHE A 162 31.68 22.56 36.47
C PHE A 162 32.04 23.89 37.14
N SER A 163 32.94 24.61 36.48
CA SER A 163 33.37 25.97 36.80
C SER A 163 33.40 26.82 35.53
N LYS A 164 33.46 28.14 35.67
CA LYS A 164 33.58 29.09 34.54
C LYS A 164 34.70 28.73 33.57
N ASN A 165 35.82 28.19 34.07
CA ASN A 165 36.99 27.86 33.25
C ASN A 165 36.88 26.52 32.52
N SER A 166 35.90 25.70 32.87
CA SER A 166 35.66 24.38 32.25
C SER A 166 34.63 24.39 31.10
N VAL A 167 34.00 25.55 30.86
CA VAL A 167 32.89 25.68 29.91
C VAL A 167 33.16 26.84 28.96
N ASP A 168 33.21 26.55 27.67
CA ASP A 168 33.19 27.57 26.63
C ASP A 168 31.75 27.97 26.33
N VAL A 169 31.47 29.27 26.37
CA VAL A 169 30.14 29.84 26.14
C VAL A 169 30.09 30.52 24.77
N ALA A 170 29.09 30.17 23.98
CA ALA A 170 28.73 30.91 22.77
C ALA A 170 27.22 31.17 22.75
N THR A 171 26.82 32.34 22.26
CA THR A 171 25.42 32.72 22.10
C THR A 171 25.14 33.05 20.64
N PHE A 172 23.94 32.71 20.17
CA PHE A 172 23.48 32.99 18.81
C PHE A 172 22.10 33.63 18.89
N SER A 173 21.86 34.64 18.05
CA SER A 173 20.63 35.41 18.06
C SER A 173 20.19 35.79 16.65
N GLY A 174 18.88 35.83 16.42
CA GLY A 174 18.26 36.22 15.14
C GLY A 174 17.30 35.15 14.62
N GLY A 175 16.94 35.24 13.33
CA GLY A 175 16.09 34.26 12.67
C GLY A 175 16.72 32.86 12.57
N TYR A 176 15.90 31.88 12.18
CA TYR A 176 16.35 30.48 12.04
C TYR A 176 17.59 30.35 11.15
N GLY A 177 18.62 29.68 11.66
CA GLY A 177 19.90 29.46 10.95
C GLY A 177 20.90 30.64 11.04
N SER A 178 20.56 31.72 11.74
CA SER A 178 21.50 32.83 11.96
C SER A 178 22.67 32.42 12.85
N THR A 179 23.88 32.84 12.48
CA THR A 179 25.10 32.68 13.28
C THR A 179 25.54 33.98 13.95
N SER A 180 24.75 35.05 13.86
CA SER A 180 25.09 36.34 14.47
C SER A 180 24.88 36.32 15.99
N THR A 181 25.65 37.12 16.71
CA THR A 181 25.54 37.25 18.17
C THR A 181 25.33 38.71 18.56
N LYS A 182 24.14 39.00 19.12
CA LYS A 182 23.80 40.32 19.70
C LYS A 182 23.61 40.25 21.23
N ALA A 183 23.59 39.05 21.80
CA ALA A 183 23.41 38.84 23.23
C ALA A 183 24.72 39.06 23.99
N PHE A 184 24.60 39.68 25.16
CA PHE A 184 25.69 39.89 26.11
C PHE A 184 25.68 38.79 27.17
N SER A 185 26.81 38.12 27.41
CA SER A 185 26.94 37.06 28.41
C SER A 185 28.01 37.41 29.45
N GLU A 186 27.66 37.34 30.73
CA GLU A 186 28.53 37.67 31.86
C GLU A 186 28.41 36.61 32.96
N TRP A 187 29.54 36.21 33.53
CA TRP A 187 29.56 35.33 34.71
C TRP A 187 29.36 36.16 35.97
N ARG A 188 28.32 35.83 36.75
CA ARG A 188 28.03 36.47 38.04
C ARG A 188 28.89 35.91 39.16
N ASP A 189 29.19 34.62 39.07
CA ASP A 189 30.08 33.86 39.94
C ASP A 189 30.68 32.68 39.14
N ASP A 190 31.35 31.73 39.80
CA ASP A 190 32.00 30.60 39.12
C ASP A 190 31.03 29.54 38.56
N LYS A 191 29.74 29.61 38.91
CA LYS A 191 28.70 28.63 38.54
C LYS A 191 27.49 29.25 37.85
N THR A 192 27.33 30.57 37.91
CA THR A 192 26.16 31.28 37.41
C THR A 192 26.52 32.16 36.23
N LEU A 193 26.03 31.80 35.05
CA LEU A 193 26.13 32.56 33.81
C LEU A 193 24.84 33.37 33.61
N ARG A 194 24.98 34.67 33.34
CA ARG A 194 23.85 35.53 32.97
C ARG A 194 23.97 35.94 31.51
N VAL A 195 22.89 35.79 30.75
CA VAL A 195 22.80 36.18 29.34
C VAL A 195 21.67 37.21 29.20
N GLU A 196 21.98 38.36 28.59
CA GLU A 196 21.03 39.43 28.34
C GLU A 196 20.94 39.75 26.85
N MET A 197 19.73 40.04 26.39
CA MET A 197 19.48 40.53 25.04
C MET A 197 18.35 41.56 25.05
N GLU A 198 18.54 42.65 24.31
CA GLU A 198 17.53 43.69 24.11
C GLU A 198 16.92 43.59 22.71
N ASN A 199 15.64 43.94 22.60
CA ASN A 199 14.88 44.06 21.36
C ASN A 199 14.98 42.85 20.43
N LEU A 200 14.40 41.72 20.86
CA LEU A 200 14.22 40.54 20.02
C LEU A 200 12.95 40.73 19.17
N ASN A 201 13.11 40.77 17.85
CA ASN A 201 12.00 40.98 16.93
C ASN A 201 11.15 39.71 16.78
N LEU A 202 10.00 39.85 16.10
CA LEU A 202 9.15 38.73 15.73
C LEU A 202 9.96 37.63 15.05
N TYR A 203 9.74 36.38 15.45
CA TYR A 203 10.40 35.18 14.91
C TYR A 203 11.93 35.12 15.08
N GLU A 204 12.55 36.05 15.83
CA GLU A 204 13.94 35.91 16.25
C GLU A 204 14.04 35.06 17.51
N GLY A 205 15.13 34.29 17.64
CA GLY A 205 15.42 33.46 18.80
C GLY A 205 16.75 33.81 19.46
N LEU A 206 16.97 33.23 20.64
CA LEU A 206 18.22 33.29 21.39
C LEU A 206 18.64 31.87 21.79
N THR A 207 19.80 31.45 21.31
CA THR A 207 20.38 30.12 21.57
C THR A 207 21.66 30.25 22.38
N LEU A 208 21.79 29.41 23.40
CA LEU A 208 23.00 29.22 24.18
C LEU A 208 23.69 27.91 23.77
N SER A 209 25.00 27.97 23.57
CA SER A 209 25.85 26.82 23.34
C SER A 209 26.92 26.76 24.43
N LEU A 210 26.93 25.67 25.19
CA LEU A 210 27.93 25.38 26.22
C LEU A 210 28.77 24.21 25.74
N SER A 211 30.09 24.40 25.67
CA SER A 211 31.03 23.34 25.27
C SER A 211 31.95 22.97 26.44
N PHE A 212 32.09 21.68 26.73
CA PHE A 212 32.86 21.18 27.86
C PHE A 212 33.58 19.85 27.53
N SER A 213 34.45 19.38 28.43
CA SER A 213 35.16 18.10 28.24
C SER A 213 34.21 16.92 28.15
N LYS A 214 34.56 15.90 27.35
CA LYS A 214 33.73 14.70 27.20
C LYS A 214 33.44 14.02 28.54
N ASN A 215 32.23 13.48 28.69
CA ASN A 215 31.78 12.73 29.87
C ASN A 215 31.75 13.53 31.17
N SER A 216 31.70 14.87 31.09
CA SER A 216 31.61 15.73 32.29
C SER A 216 30.22 15.70 32.93
N LEU A 217 29.17 15.41 32.16
CA LEU A 217 27.82 15.10 32.65
C LEU A 217 27.63 13.59 32.75
N THR A 218 27.01 13.12 33.82
CA THR A 218 26.64 11.70 33.98
C THR A 218 25.27 11.50 33.34
N LEU A 219 25.22 11.55 32.02
CA LEU A 219 23.99 11.26 31.28
C LEU A 219 23.46 9.87 31.67
N HIS A 220 22.14 9.73 31.76
CA HIS A 220 21.51 8.41 31.84
C HIS A 220 22.05 7.54 30.69
N GLN A 221 22.64 6.40 31.05
CA GLN A 221 23.39 5.55 30.15
C GLN A 221 22.60 5.22 28.87
N SER A 222 23.30 5.29 27.74
CA SER A 222 22.86 4.79 26.44
C SER A 222 22.25 3.38 26.55
N PRO A 223 21.25 3.03 25.72
CA PRO A 223 20.53 1.76 25.78
C PRO A 223 21.46 0.56 25.83
N THR A 224 21.09 -0.46 26.62
CA THR A 224 21.85 -1.71 26.74
C THR A 224 21.94 -2.38 25.36
N ILE A 225 22.97 -3.21 25.10
CA ILE A 225 23.09 -4.00 23.84
C ILE A 225 21.78 -4.74 23.52
N ILE A 226 21.07 -5.22 24.55
CA ILE A 226 19.77 -5.89 24.42
C ILE A 226 18.70 -4.93 23.90
N ASP A 227 18.64 -3.70 24.39
CA ASP A 227 17.69 -2.68 23.96
C ASP A 227 17.96 -2.26 22.51
N GLU A 228 19.23 -2.18 22.11
CA GLU A 228 19.63 -1.88 20.73
C GLU A 228 19.25 -3.01 19.75
N ILE A 229 19.45 -4.27 20.15
CA ILE A 229 18.99 -5.45 19.40
C ILE A 229 17.46 -5.46 19.32
N LEU A 230 16.76 -5.21 20.42
CA LEU A 230 15.30 -5.19 20.47
C LEU A 230 14.75 -4.08 19.56
N LEU A 231 15.38 -2.91 19.56
CA LEU A 231 15.05 -1.78 18.70
C LEU A 231 15.29 -2.14 17.22
N ASN A 232 16.41 -2.79 16.89
CA ASN A 232 16.70 -3.22 15.52
C ASN A 232 15.78 -4.36 15.04
N LEU A 233 15.36 -5.26 15.93
CA LEU A 233 14.34 -6.26 15.62
C LEU A 233 12.97 -5.62 15.37
N LYS A 234 12.56 -4.64 16.19
CA LYS A 234 11.35 -3.83 15.95
C LYS A 234 11.40 -3.05 14.64
N LYS A 235 12.60 -2.76 14.12
CA LYS A 235 12.79 -2.10 12.82
C LYS A 235 12.67 -3.09 11.65
N VAL A 236 13.07 -4.34 11.78
CA VAL A 236 13.22 -5.27 10.64
C VAL A 236 12.27 -6.48 10.68
N TRP A 237 11.39 -6.56 11.67
CA TRP A 237 10.45 -7.70 11.86
C TRP A 237 9.62 -8.05 10.61
N TYR A 238 9.26 -7.06 9.78
CA TYR A 238 8.48 -7.28 8.56
C TYR A 238 9.24 -8.10 7.51
N LEU A 239 10.57 -7.97 7.43
CA LEU A 239 11.40 -8.81 6.56
C LEU A 239 11.44 -10.26 7.06
N LEU A 240 11.49 -10.46 8.37
CA LEU A 240 11.54 -11.79 8.97
C LEU A 240 10.22 -12.53 8.74
N LEU A 241 9.08 -11.89 9.05
CA LEU A 241 7.77 -12.50 8.80
C LEU A 241 7.48 -12.63 7.30
N GLY A 242 7.85 -11.65 6.48
CA GLY A 242 7.74 -11.73 5.02
C GLY A 242 8.58 -12.88 4.44
N GLY A 243 9.79 -13.09 4.96
CA GLY A 243 10.66 -14.21 4.60
C GLY A 243 10.07 -15.56 5.00
N LEU A 244 9.53 -15.68 6.22
CA LEU A 244 8.83 -16.90 6.67
C LEU A 244 7.59 -17.19 5.82
N PHE A 245 6.81 -16.17 5.48
CA PHE A 245 5.66 -16.27 4.58
C PHE A 245 6.10 -16.76 3.20
N TRP A 246 7.15 -16.18 2.63
CA TRP A 246 7.70 -16.60 1.35
C TRP A 246 8.19 -18.06 1.39
N LEU A 247 8.91 -18.46 2.44
CA LEU A 247 9.35 -19.85 2.63
C LEU A 247 8.17 -20.82 2.71
N TYR A 248 7.11 -20.47 3.44
CA TYR A 248 5.87 -21.24 3.48
C TYR A 248 5.26 -21.40 2.08
N MET A 249 5.14 -20.31 1.33
CA MET A 249 4.56 -20.30 -0.03
C MET A 249 5.40 -21.13 -1.01
N ALA A 250 6.72 -20.98 -0.97
CA ALA A 250 7.66 -21.78 -1.76
C ALA A 250 7.53 -23.27 -1.42
N ARG A 251 7.42 -23.63 -0.14
CA ARG A 251 7.26 -25.02 0.30
C ARG A 251 5.89 -25.60 -0.08
N TYR A 252 4.83 -24.82 0.08
CA TYR A 252 3.47 -25.22 -0.29
C TYR A 252 3.39 -25.49 -1.80
N THR A 253 3.86 -24.56 -2.63
CA THR A 253 3.82 -24.74 -4.10
C THR A 253 4.79 -25.80 -4.61
N SER A 254 5.92 -26.02 -3.92
CA SER A 254 6.81 -27.15 -4.17
C SER A 254 6.15 -28.51 -3.93
N LYS A 255 5.10 -28.57 -3.09
CA LYS A 255 4.32 -29.79 -2.83
C LYS A 255 3.08 -29.88 -3.72
N PHE A 256 2.33 -28.78 -3.89
CA PHE A 256 0.98 -28.78 -4.49
C PHE A 256 0.91 -28.17 -5.90
N GLY A 257 1.99 -27.55 -6.39
CA GLY A 257 1.97 -26.78 -7.65
C GLY A 257 3.10 -27.06 -8.62
N LYS A 258 3.90 -28.12 -8.39
CA LYS A 258 4.93 -28.53 -9.35
C LYS A 258 4.27 -29.05 -10.63
N LYS A 259 4.77 -28.60 -11.77
CA LYS A 259 4.54 -29.31 -13.03
C LYS A 259 5.06 -30.75 -12.85
N PRO A 260 4.38 -31.74 -13.43
CA PRO A 260 4.82 -33.10 -13.32
C PRO A 260 6.23 -33.22 -13.89
N LYS A 261 7.11 -33.94 -13.20
CA LYS A 261 8.47 -34.20 -13.68
C LYS A 261 8.36 -35.21 -14.82
N LEU A 262 8.22 -34.69 -16.03
CA LEU A 262 8.21 -35.48 -17.23
C LEU A 262 9.65 -35.82 -17.58
N HIS A 263 9.96 -37.11 -17.65
CA HIS A 263 11.14 -37.57 -18.38
C HIS A 263 10.91 -37.32 -19.88
N ALA A 264 11.92 -37.57 -20.73
CA ALA A 264 11.88 -37.26 -22.16
C ALA A 264 10.50 -37.50 -22.80
N ILE A 265 9.83 -36.42 -23.20
CA ILE A 265 8.49 -36.46 -23.79
C ILE A 265 8.68 -36.86 -25.25
N SER A 266 8.12 -38.00 -25.66
CA SER A 266 8.06 -38.36 -27.08
C SER A 266 7.03 -37.49 -27.79
N VAL A 267 7.34 -37.12 -29.03
CA VAL A 267 6.36 -36.47 -29.91
C VAL A 267 5.24 -37.48 -30.18
N SER A 268 3.99 -37.07 -29.94
CA SER A 268 2.80 -37.87 -30.23
C SER A 268 2.18 -37.36 -31.52
N TYR A 269 1.86 -38.25 -32.46
CA TYR A 269 1.20 -37.90 -33.73
C TYR A 269 -0.33 -37.91 -33.62
N GLU A 270 -0.84 -38.54 -32.55
CA GLU A 270 -2.27 -38.72 -32.31
C GLU A 270 -2.71 -37.99 -31.04
N ALA A 271 -3.98 -37.59 -31.05
CA ALA A 271 -4.67 -37.06 -29.88
C ALA A 271 -4.86 -38.17 -28.82
N PRO A 272 -4.80 -37.83 -27.52
CA PRO A 272 -5.03 -38.79 -26.45
C PRO A 272 -6.46 -39.35 -26.48
N THR A 273 -6.59 -40.67 -26.38
CA THR A 273 -7.87 -41.37 -26.40
C THR A 273 -8.56 -41.37 -25.02
N GLY A 274 -9.89 -41.36 -25.00
CA GLY A 274 -10.69 -41.52 -23.78
C GLY A 274 -10.85 -40.27 -22.92
N ILE A 275 -10.48 -39.09 -23.45
CA ILE A 275 -10.75 -37.78 -22.87
C ILE A 275 -11.43 -36.90 -23.92
N ASP A 276 -12.37 -36.06 -23.49
CA ASP A 276 -12.90 -34.99 -24.34
C ASP A 276 -11.97 -33.77 -24.33
N ILE A 277 -12.20 -32.83 -25.24
CA ILE A 277 -11.27 -31.70 -25.37
C ILE A 277 -11.35 -30.69 -24.21
N LEU A 278 -12.49 -30.58 -23.55
CA LEU A 278 -12.63 -29.74 -22.36
C LEU A 278 -11.81 -30.32 -21.19
N GLU A 279 -11.90 -31.64 -21.00
CA GLU A 279 -11.06 -32.36 -20.03
C GLU A 279 -9.58 -32.24 -20.39
N ALA A 280 -9.24 -32.31 -21.68
CA ALA A 280 -7.87 -32.10 -22.15
C ALA A 280 -7.34 -30.70 -21.81
N GLY A 281 -8.15 -29.65 -22.04
CA GLY A 281 -7.82 -28.27 -21.66
C GLY A 281 -7.56 -28.13 -20.16
N LEU A 282 -8.50 -28.63 -19.35
CA LEU A 282 -8.38 -28.59 -17.89
C LEU A 282 -7.16 -29.34 -17.37
N ILE A 283 -6.83 -30.50 -17.94
CA ILE A 283 -5.62 -31.23 -17.57
C ILE A 283 -4.37 -30.46 -18.01
N TYR A 284 -4.40 -29.82 -19.17
CA TYR A 284 -3.27 -29.13 -19.76
C TYR A 284 -2.88 -27.85 -19.00
N ASP A 285 -3.81 -26.94 -18.74
CA ASP A 285 -3.51 -25.63 -18.15
C ASP A 285 -4.13 -25.40 -16.76
N LYS A 286 -4.95 -26.34 -16.27
CA LYS A 286 -5.67 -26.29 -14.98
C LYS A 286 -6.80 -25.26 -14.93
N TYR A 287 -7.25 -24.79 -16.08
CA TYR A 287 -8.41 -23.92 -16.26
C TYR A 287 -9.29 -24.48 -17.38
N ALA A 288 -10.55 -24.07 -17.40
CA ALA A 288 -11.36 -24.21 -18.62
C ALA A 288 -11.71 -22.79 -19.03
N ASP A 289 -10.96 -22.26 -20.00
CA ASP A 289 -11.14 -20.92 -20.51
C ASP A 289 -12.08 -20.91 -21.73
N ASN A 290 -12.40 -19.71 -22.23
CA ASN A 290 -13.28 -19.57 -23.39
C ASN A 290 -12.68 -20.17 -24.68
N ARG A 291 -11.36 -20.34 -24.77
CA ARG A 291 -10.71 -21.04 -25.89
C ARG A 291 -10.93 -22.53 -25.79
N ASP A 292 -10.92 -23.11 -24.60
CA ASP A 292 -11.26 -24.52 -24.39
C ASP A 292 -12.72 -24.79 -24.78
N PHE A 293 -13.66 -23.93 -24.37
CA PHE A 293 -15.06 -24.02 -24.81
C PHE A 293 -15.21 -23.88 -26.32
N ALA A 294 -14.48 -22.95 -26.96
CA ALA A 294 -14.44 -22.83 -28.42
C ALA A 294 -13.98 -24.14 -29.07
N SER A 295 -12.89 -24.72 -28.55
CA SER A 295 -12.37 -26.00 -29.03
C SER A 295 -13.37 -27.16 -28.83
N GLY A 296 -14.15 -27.14 -27.74
CA GLY A 296 -15.25 -28.08 -27.47
C GLY A 296 -16.41 -27.97 -28.45
N ILE A 297 -16.75 -26.76 -28.90
CA ILE A 297 -17.76 -26.56 -29.94
C ILE A 297 -17.25 -27.08 -31.28
N VAL A 298 -15.98 -26.84 -31.61
CA VAL A 298 -15.34 -27.40 -32.81
C VAL A 298 -15.27 -28.93 -32.75
N GLU A 299 -14.96 -29.53 -31.59
CA GLU A 299 -14.99 -30.99 -31.40
C GLU A 299 -16.40 -31.56 -31.66
N LEU A 300 -17.46 -30.93 -31.13
CA LEU A 300 -18.84 -31.33 -31.42
C LEU A 300 -19.20 -31.21 -32.91
N ALA A 301 -18.64 -30.21 -33.61
CA ALA A 301 -18.83 -30.04 -35.04
C ALA A 301 -18.14 -31.17 -35.84
N GLN A 302 -16.89 -31.49 -35.49
CA GLN A 302 -16.11 -32.58 -36.07
C GLN A 302 -16.77 -33.95 -35.87
N LEU A 303 -17.39 -34.15 -34.70
CA LEU A 303 -18.17 -35.34 -34.39
C LEU A 303 -19.54 -35.35 -35.07
N GLY A 304 -19.94 -34.29 -35.79
CA GLY A 304 -21.17 -34.22 -36.58
C GLY A 304 -22.44 -33.97 -35.75
N TYR A 305 -22.33 -33.34 -34.58
CA TYR A 305 -23.47 -32.97 -33.73
C TYR A 305 -24.00 -31.57 -34.03
N LEU A 306 -23.17 -30.71 -34.62
CA LEU A 306 -23.54 -29.37 -35.01
C LEU A 306 -22.78 -28.93 -36.27
N LYS A 307 -23.29 -27.90 -36.94
CA LYS A 307 -22.65 -27.18 -38.03
C LYS A 307 -22.39 -25.75 -37.59
N ILE A 308 -21.22 -25.21 -37.93
CA ILE A 308 -20.83 -23.82 -37.66
C ILE A 308 -21.01 -23.03 -38.96
N VAL A 309 -21.83 -21.99 -38.93
CA VAL A 309 -22.10 -21.14 -40.08
C VAL A 309 -21.61 -19.73 -39.77
N ASN A 310 -20.63 -19.28 -40.55
CA ASN A 310 -19.99 -17.98 -40.41
C ASN A 310 -20.30 -17.13 -41.65
N SER A 311 -21.41 -16.40 -41.58
CA SER A 311 -21.82 -15.43 -42.61
C SER A 311 -21.25 -14.05 -42.30
N SER A 312 -21.02 -13.23 -43.32
CA SER A 312 -20.39 -11.90 -43.27
C SER A 312 -20.86 -10.95 -42.15
N ASN A 313 -22.07 -11.15 -41.61
CA ASN A 313 -22.64 -10.32 -40.55
C ASN A 313 -22.97 -11.07 -39.25
N LEU A 314 -23.04 -12.41 -39.24
CA LEU A 314 -23.50 -13.13 -38.05
C LEU A 314 -23.02 -14.59 -38.03
N LEU A 315 -22.42 -14.98 -36.92
CA LEU A 315 -21.98 -16.34 -36.63
C LEU A 315 -23.11 -17.09 -35.90
N HIS A 316 -23.47 -18.27 -36.38
CA HIS A 316 -24.47 -19.12 -35.73
C HIS A 316 -24.11 -20.61 -35.80
N LEU A 317 -24.72 -21.38 -34.90
CA LEU A 317 -24.57 -22.83 -34.81
C LEU A 317 -25.90 -23.50 -35.13
N GLU A 318 -25.86 -24.59 -35.89
CA GLU A 318 -27.04 -25.40 -36.24
C GLU A 318 -26.88 -26.82 -35.69
N LYS A 319 -27.88 -27.32 -34.97
CA LYS A 319 -27.87 -28.68 -34.40
C LYS A 319 -28.18 -29.71 -35.48
N LEU A 320 -27.36 -30.76 -35.55
CA LEU A 320 -27.59 -31.92 -36.42
C LEU A 320 -28.33 -33.03 -35.66
N LYS A 321 -29.17 -33.79 -36.37
CA LYS A 321 -29.90 -34.93 -35.80
C LYS A 321 -28.97 -36.15 -35.72
N LYS A 322 -28.27 -36.27 -34.58
CA LYS A 322 -27.40 -37.41 -34.25
C LYS A 322 -27.63 -37.87 -32.82
N ASP A 323 -27.55 -39.17 -32.58
CA ASP A 323 -27.72 -39.73 -31.23
C ASP A 323 -26.56 -39.32 -30.31
N SER A 324 -26.92 -38.83 -29.12
CA SER A 324 -26.01 -38.26 -28.13
C SER A 324 -25.52 -39.27 -27.10
N THR A 325 -25.93 -40.54 -27.18
CA THR A 325 -25.55 -41.61 -26.24
C THR A 325 -24.03 -41.72 -26.02
N PHE A 326 -23.25 -41.64 -27.10
CA PHE A 326 -21.78 -41.77 -27.10
C PHE A 326 -21.00 -40.54 -26.61
N LEU A 327 -21.66 -39.39 -26.41
CA LEU A 327 -20.99 -38.17 -25.94
C LEU A 327 -20.61 -38.26 -24.46
N SER A 328 -19.50 -37.61 -24.09
CA SER A 328 -19.10 -37.43 -22.70
C SER A 328 -20.11 -36.57 -21.93
N THR A 329 -20.03 -36.58 -20.59
CA THR A 329 -20.89 -35.75 -19.74
C THR A 329 -20.71 -34.25 -20.04
N SER A 330 -19.48 -33.80 -20.26
CA SER A 330 -19.13 -32.42 -20.58
C SER A 330 -19.68 -32.01 -21.95
N GLN A 331 -19.51 -32.88 -22.96
CA GLN A 331 -20.03 -32.67 -24.31
C GLN A 331 -21.56 -32.64 -24.36
N LYS A 332 -22.23 -33.55 -23.64
CA LYS A 332 -23.70 -33.54 -23.48
C LYS A 332 -24.20 -32.24 -22.85
N SER A 333 -23.49 -31.77 -21.83
CA SER A 333 -23.81 -30.52 -21.14
C SER A 333 -23.64 -29.33 -22.07
N LEU A 334 -22.53 -29.24 -22.78
CA LEU A 334 -22.27 -28.19 -23.76
C LEU A 334 -23.32 -28.16 -24.87
N LEU A 335 -23.66 -29.32 -25.45
CA LEU A 335 -24.69 -29.44 -26.48
C LEU A 335 -26.09 -29.02 -25.96
N LYS A 336 -26.41 -29.37 -24.71
CA LYS A 336 -27.67 -28.97 -24.06
C LYS A 336 -27.70 -27.48 -23.76
N THR A 337 -26.58 -26.89 -23.35
CA THR A 337 -26.45 -25.45 -23.11
C THR A 337 -26.67 -24.65 -24.39
N LEU A 338 -26.08 -25.09 -25.51
CA LEU A 338 -26.20 -24.41 -26.80
C LEU A 338 -27.59 -24.56 -27.43
N PHE A 339 -28.20 -25.75 -27.35
CA PHE A 339 -29.42 -26.09 -28.10
C PHE A 339 -30.60 -26.59 -27.23
N GLY A 340 -30.63 -26.19 -25.95
CA GLY A 340 -31.68 -26.63 -25.02
C GLY A 340 -33.07 -26.11 -25.36
N TYR A 341 -33.16 -25.00 -26.08
CA TYR A 341 -34.42 -24.30 -26.40
C TYR A 341 -34.66 -24.18 -27.92
N SER A 342 -33.61 -24.15 -28.73
CA SER A 342 -33.68 -23.98 -30.18
C SER A 342 -32.73 -24.92 -30.90
N SER A 343 -33.02 -25.21 -32.16
CA SER A 343 -32.13 -25.96 -33.06
C SER A 343 -30.98 -25.11 -33.60
N THR A 344 -31.08 -23.78 -33.47
CA THR A 344 -30.09 -22.81 -33.96
C THR A 344 -29.70 -21.87 -32.83
N PHE A 345 -28.41 -21.61 -32.67
CA PHE A 345 -27.85 -20.71 -31.65
C PHE A 345 -27.12 -19.56 -32.33
N TYR A 346 -27.49 -18.32 -32.01
CA TYR A 346 -26.92 -17.11 -32.62
C TYR A 346 -26.00 -16.39 -31.64
N PHE A 347 -24.80 -16.01 -32.10
CA PHE A 347 -23.88 -15.16 -31.34
C PHE A 347 -24.18 -13.68 -31.63
N ASP A 348 -25.28 -13.17 -31.06
CA ASP A 348 -25.67 -11.75 -31.18
C ASP A 348 -25.40 -10.99 -29.88
N GLU A 349 -24.41 -10.11 -29.89
CA GLU A 349 -23.98 -9.30 -28.74
C GLU A 349 -25.10 -8.42 -28.16
N LYS A 350 -26.17 -8.13 -28.93
CA LYS A 350 -27.31 -7.32 -28.47
C LYS A 350 -28.20 -8.06 -27.47
N LEU A 351 -28.08 -9.38 -27.37
CA LEU A 351 -28.87 -10.24 -26.48
C LEU A 351 -28.14 -10.51 -25.14
N TYR A 352 -27.97 -9.48 -24.32
CA TYR A 352 -27.26 -9.55 -23.03
C TYR A 352 -27.73 -10.70 -22.09
N ALA A 353 -29.03 -11.00 -22.08
CA ALA A 353 -29.56 -12.08 -21.26
C ALA A 353 -29.08 -13.47 -21.70
N HIS A 354 -28.89 -13.68 -23.01
CA HIS A 354 -28.39 -14.96 -23.55
C HIS A 354 -26.89 -15.11 -23.33
N SER A 355 -26.11 -14.03 -23.44
CA SER A 355 -24.68 -14.07 -23.13
C SER A 355 -24.40 -14.35 -21.67
N LEU A 356 -25.12 -13.67 -20.76
CA LEU A 356 -24.98 -13.91 -19.32
C LEU A 356 -25.36 -15.35 -18.96
N LYS A 357 -26.43 -15.89 -19.56
CA LYS A 357 -26.81 -17.29 -19.38
C LYS A 357 -25.74 -18.25 -19.87
N LEU A 358 -25.20 -18.03 -21.08
CA LEU A 358 -24.13 -18.88 -21.63
C LEU A 358 -22.90 -18.86 -20.73
N LYS A 359 -22.52 -17.70 -20.20
CA LYS A 359 -21.42 -17.55 -19.24
C LYS A 359 -21.65 -18.39 -17.98
N ASN A 360 -22.84 -18.28 -17.38
CA ASN A 360 -23.19 -19.04 -16.17
C ASN A 360 -23.22 -20.55 -16.44
N ASP A 361 -23.74 -20.96 -17.59
CA ASP A 361 -23.76 -22.37 -18.00
C ASP A 361 -22.34 -22.91 -18.25
N PHE A 362 -21.45 -22.12 -18.86
CA PHE A 362 -20.02 -22.47 -19.01
C PHE A 362 -19.34 -22.60 -17.64
N GLU A 363 -19.62 -21.71 -16.70
CA GLU A 363 -19.10 -21.82 -15.33
C GLU A 363 -19.61 -23.08 -14.62
N ALA A 364 -20.88 -23.45 -14.81
CA ALA A 364 -21.44 -24.69 -14.29
C ALA A 364 -20.77 -25.93 -14.91
N ILE A 365 -20.53 -25.94 -16.22
CA ILE A 365 -19.78 -27.00 -16.90
C ILE A 365 -18.36 -27.09 -16.33
N ASN A 366 -17.68 -25.96 -16.17
CA ASN A 366 -16.32 -25.88 -15.63
C ASN A 366 -16.24 -26.47 -14.20
N ASN A 367 -17.17 -26.10 -13.32
CA ASN A 367 -17.24 -26.65 -11.95
C ASN A 367 -17.41 -28.18 -11.95
N ASN A 368 -18.27 -28.71 -12.83
CA ASN A 368 -18.46 -30.15 -13.00
C ASN A 368 -17.23 -30.84 -13.61
N LEU A 369 -16.48 -30.15 -14.47
CA LEU A 369 -15.26 -30.65 -15.10
C LEU A 369 -14.17 -30.90 -14.06
N TYR A 370 -14.00 -30.01 -13.08
CA TYR A 370 -13.04 -30.21 -11.98
C TYR A 370 -13.35 -31.46 -11.15
N GLU A 371 -14.63 -31.74 -10.88
CA GLU A 371 -15.04 -32.97 -10.20
C GLU A 371 -14.88 -34.21 -11.10
N SER A 372 -15.19 -34.10 -12.40
CA SER A 372 -14.98 -35.17 -13.37
C SER A 372 -13.52 -35.62 -13.43
N VAL A 373 -12.60 -34.67 -13.62
CA VAL A 373 -11.16 -34.95 -13.77
C VAL A 373 -10.57 -35.54 -12.49
N LYS A 374 -11.09 -35.15 -11.32
CA LYS A 374 -10.77 -35.78 -10.04
C LYS A 374 -11.32 -37.22 -9.95
N LEU A 375 -12.60 -37.44 -10.23
CA LEU A 375 -13.25 -38.75 -10.17
C LEU A 375 -12.64 -39.76 -11.16
N LYS A 376 -12.26 -39.31 -12.36
CA LYS A 376 -11.55 -40.11 -13.37
C LYS A 376 -10.09 -40.39 -12.98
N GLY A 377 -9.62 -39.79 -11.89
CA GLY A 377 -8.31 -40.02 -11.31
C GLY A 377 -7.18 -39.39 -12.10
N TYR A 378 -7.38 -38.26 -12.79
CA TYR A 378 -6.31 -37.50 -13.46
C TYR A 378 -5.67 -36.47 -12.52
N MET A 379 -6.44 -35.91 -11.59
CA MET A 379 -5.96 -35.00 -10.55
C MET A 379 -6.26 -35.57 -9.16
N GLN A 380 -5.37 -35.34 -8.18
CA GLN A 380 -5.53 -35.88 -6.83
C GLN A 380 -6.70 -35.21 -6.09
N ASP A 381 -6.86 -33.91 -6.27
CA ASP A 381 -7.85 -33.08 -5.62
C ASP A 381 -8.58 -32.19 -6.64
N ASN A 382 -9.74 -31.67 -6.25
CA ASN A 382 -10.38 -30.59 -7.02
C ASN A 382 -9.48 -29.34 -6.93
N VAL A 383 -9.01 -28.88 -8.08
CA VAL A 383 -8.09 -27.73 -8.19
C VAL A 383 -8.73 -26.45 -7.65
N GLN A 384 -10.02 -26.23 -7.89
CA GLN A 384 -10.74 -25.05 -7.42
C GLN A 384 -10.86 -25.04 -5.90
N GLU A 385 -11.19 -26.17 -5.28
CA GLU A 385 -11.23 -26.30 -3.82
C GLU A 385 -9.84 -26.16 -3.19
N SER A 386 -8.81 -26.69 -3.84
CA SER A 386 -7.40 -26.51 -3.42
C SER A 386 -6.99 -25.03 -3.45
N ARG A 387 -7.42 -24.29 -4.48
CA ARG A 387 -7.19 -22.84 -4.60
C ARG A 387 -7.93 -22.06 -3.51
N LYS A 388 -9.20 -22.38 -3.23
CA LYS A 388 -9.97 -21.76 -2.14
C LYS A 388 -9.33 -22.01 -0.78
N ALA A 389 -8.94 -23.26 -0.49
CA ALA A 389 -8.27 -23.62 0.76
C ALA A 389 -6.93 -22.88 0.92
N PHE A 390 -6.18 -22.69 -0.17
CA PHE A 390 -4.95 -21.90 -0.16
C PHE A 390 -5.21 -20.41 0.11
N LEU A 391 -6.25 -19.83 -0.50
CA LEU A 391 -6.66 -18.44 -0.24
C LEU A 391 -7.02 -18.20 1.22
N TRP A 392 -7.79 -19.11 1.83
CA TRP A 392 -8.13 -19.02 3.26
C TRP A 392 -6.90 -19.06 4.17
N ARG A 393 -5.90 -19.88 3.84
CA ARG A 393 -4.62 -19.94 4.59
C ARG A 393 -3.79 -18.68 4.44
N ILE A 394 -3.70 -18.15 3.21
CA ILE A 394 -3.03 -16.87 2.94
C ILE A 394 -3.69 -15.75 3.74
N LEU A 395 -5.03 -15.68 3.73
CA LEU A 395 -5.76 -14.67 4.49
C LEU A 395 -5.43 -14.74 5.97
N ALA A 396 -5.50 -15.93 6.59
CA ALA A 396 -5.15 -16.10 8.00
C ALA A 396 -3.72 -15.63 8.30
N MET A 397 -2.74 -15.97 7.44
CA MET A 397 -1.35 -15.52 7.58
C MET A 397 -1.17 -14.03 7.35
N MET A 398 -1.87 -13.44 6.39
CA MET A 398 -1.85 -11.99 6.16
C MET A 398 -2.48 -11.22 7.32
N SER A 399 -3.54 -11.77 7.94
CA SER A 399 -4.12 -11.24 9.17
C SER A 399 -3.12 -11.32 10.33
N ILE A 400 -2.39 -12.43 10.49
CA ILE A 400 -1.33 -12.54 11.50
C ILE A 400 -0.20 -11.53 11.23
N PHE A 401 0.20 -11.33 9.98
CA PHE A 401 1.20 -10.33 9.60
C PHE A 401 0.73 -8.90 9.92
N ALA A 402 -0.53 -8.59 9.63
CA ALA A 402 -1.14 -7.31 9.95
C ALA A 402 -1.25 -7.09 11.47
N ILE A 403 -1.72 -8.08 12.22
CA ILE A 403 -1.83 -8.03 13.69
C ILE A 403 -0.44 -7.97 14.35
N GLY A 404 0.54 -8.70 13.83
CA GLY A 404 1.93 -8.64 14.32
C GLY A 404 2.53 -7.26 14.12
N GLY A 405 2.28 -6.63 12.97
CA GLY A 405 2.71 -5.25 12.72
C GLY A 405 2.02 -4.25 13.61
N PHE A 406 0.72 -4.44 13.82
CA PHE A 406 -0.07 -3.66 14.75
C PHE A 406 0.53 -3.67 16.17
N ILE A 407 0.79 -4.85 16.75
CA ILE A 407 1.33 -4.99 18.11
C ILE A 407 2.73 -4.37 18.25
N ILE A 408 3.56 -4.47 17.21
CA ILE A 408 4.93 -3.93 17.25
C ILE A 408 4.89 -2.40 17.11
N SER A 409 4.02 -1.89 16.22
CA SER A 409 3.81 -0.46 16.01
C SER A 409 3.12 0.25 17.17
N SER A 410 2.31 -0.46 17.97
CA SER A 410 1.57 0.15 19.09
C SER A 410 2.45 0.66 20.23
N SER A 411 3.73 0.27 20.26
CA SER A 411 4.72 0.84 21.19
C SER A 411 5.26 2.21 20.77
N LEU A 412 4.87 2.71 19.59
CA LEU A 412 5.38 3.95 19.00
C LEU A 412 4.29 5.01 18.70
N PHE A 413 3.00 4.66 18.78
CA PHE A 413 1.89 5.54 18.37
C PHE A 413 0.72 5.50 19.38
N GLY A 414 -0.13 6.53 19.41
CA GLY A 414 -1.32 6.59 20.28
C GLY A 414 -2.45 5.62 19.86
N LEU A 415 -3.31 5.25 20.81
CA LEU A 415 -4.39 4.26 20.66
C LEU A 415 -5.37 4.54 19.49
N ASP A 416 -5.62 5.81 19.18
CA ASP A 416 -6.57 6.20 18.13
C ASP A 416 -6.02 5.96 16.72
N LEU A 417 -4.72 6.23 16.51
CA LEU A 417 -4.03 5.99 15.24
C LEU A 417 -3.85 4.48 14.98
N ILE A 418 -3.69 3.73 16.05
CA ILE A 418 -3.63 2.27 16.07
C ILE A 418 -4.96 1.67 15.58
N LEU A 419 -6.10 2.10 16.14
CA LEU A 419 -7.43 1.59 15.76
C LEU A 419 -7.77 1.92 14.29
N THR A 420 -7.44 3.13 13.83
CA THR A 420 -7.68 3.56 12.45
C THR A 420 -6.84 2.77 11.44
N MET A 421 -5.55 2.54 11.71
CA MET A 421 -4.70 1.74 10.81
C MET A 421 -5.09 0.25 10.78
N SER A 422 -5.51 -0.32 11.91
CA SER A 422 -6.08 -1.68 11.96
C SER A 422 -7.37 -1.80 11.16
N PHE A 423 -8.26 -0.81 11.30
CA PHE A 423 -9.48 -0.75 10.51
C PHE A 423 -9.16 -0.73 9.02
N ILE A 424 -8.26 0.16 8.58
CA ILE A 424 -7.86 0.30 7.18
C ILE A 424 -7.24 -0.98 6.63
N THR A 425 -6.32 -1.62 7.35
CA THR A 425 -5.69 -2.88 6.90
C THR A 425 -6.70 -4.03 6.77
N CYS A 426 -7.68 -4.14 7.67
CA CYS A 426 -8.78 -5.10 7.53
C CYS A 426 -9.59 -4.88 6.24
N PHE A 427 -9.92 -3.63 5.88
CA PHE A 427 -10.65 -3.36 4.64
C PHE A 427 -9.80 -3.56 3.38
N ILE A 428 -8.50 -3.28 3.43
CA ILE A 428 -7.56 -3.64 2.36
C ILE A 428 -7.54 -5.16 2.16
N LEU A 429 -7.49 -5.94 3.25
CA LEU A 429 -7.53 -7.41 3.21
C LEU A 429 -8.85 -7.92 2.63
N ILE A 430 -9.97 -7.35 3.06
CA ILE A 430 -11.30 -7.70 2.55
C ILE A 430 -11.39 -7.38 1.05
N GLY A 431 -10.95 -6.19 0.62
CA GLY A 431 -10.94 -5.79 -0.79
C GLY A 431 -10.07 -6.70 -1.66
N ALA A 432 -8.86 -7.02 -1.19
CA ALA A 432 -7.97 -7.98 -1.86
C ALA A 432 -8.59 -9.38 -1.94
N MET A 433 -9.26 -9.83 -0.87
CA MET A 433 -9.92 -11.14 -0.84
C MET A 433 -11.11 -11.19 -1.81
N MET A 434 -11.94 -10.15 -1.84
CA MET A 434 -13.05 -10.04 -2.81
C MET A 434 -12.53 -10.14 -4.24
N PHE A 435 -11.41 -9.47 -4.55
CA PHE A 435 -10.77 -9.56 -5.86
C PHE A 435 -10.26 -10.97 -6.20
N LEU A 436 -9.67 -11.67 -5.23
CA LEU A 436 -9.05 -12.99 -5.43
C LEU A 436 -10.04 -14.16 -5.45
N VAL A 437 -11.09 -14.11 -4.64
CA VAL A 437 -12.02 -15.23 -4.44
C VAL A 437 -13.19 -15.18 -5.42
N SER A 438 -13.71 -13.99 -5.68
CA SER A 438 -14.90 -13.84 -6.51
C SER A 438 -14.60 -14.15 -7.98
N GLN A 439 -15.54 -14.80 -8.67
CA GLN A 439 -15.49 -14.97 -10.12
C GLN A 439 -16.21 -13.81 -10.83
N GLU A 440 -17.15 -13.18 -10.13
CA GLU A 440 -17.98 -12.08 -10.60
C GLU A 440 -17.17 -10.79 -10.81
N LEU A 441 -17.25 -10.23 -12.02
CA LEU A 441 -16.55 -9.00 -12.37
C LEU A 441 -16.92 -7.84 -11.43
N ILE A 442 -18.20 -7.74 -11.04
CA ILE A 442 -18.68 -6.66 -10.17
C ILE A 442 -18.05 -6.75 -8.77
N VAL A 443 -17.92 -7.95 -8.21
CA VAL A 443 -17.31 -8.16 -6.88
C VAL A 443 -15.81 -7.92 -6.93
N LYS A 444 -15.14 -8.22 -8.06
CA LYS A 444 -13.73 -7.83 -8.29
C LYS A 444 -13.55 -6.32 -8.36
N ILE A 445 -14.43 -5.60 -9.08
CA ILE A 445 -14.39 -4.14 -9.17
C ILE A 445 -14.63 -3.52 -7.80
N ILE A 446 -15.63 -4.00 -7.05
CA ILE A 446 -15.89 -3.56 -5.68
C ILE A 446 -14.68 -3.86 -4.79
N GLY A 447 -14.08 -5.04 -4.92
CA GLY A 447 -12.88 -5.41 -4.18
C GLY A 447 -11.67 -4.52 -4.47
N ILE A 448 -11.43 -4.19 -5.75
CA ILE A 448 -10.41 -3.23 -6.18
C ILE A 448 -10.72 -1.83 -5.64
N PHE A 449 -11.97 -1.38 -5.73
CA PHE A 449 -12.40 -0.08 -5.24
C PHE A 449 -12.20 0.05 -3.73
N PHE A 450 -12.61 -0.96 -2.94
CA PHE A 450 -12.33 -1.03 -1.51
C PHE A 450 -10.82 -1.04 -1.25
N PHE A 451 -10.06 -1.87 -1.95
CA PHE A 451 -8.60 -1.91 -1.81
C PHE A 451 -8.00 -0.51 -2.04
N ILE A 452 -8.31 0.14 -3.16
CA ILE A 452 -7.76 1.44 -3.55
C ILE A 452 -8.20 2.54 -2.58
N ILE A 453 -9.47 2.61 -2.18
CA ILE A 453 -9.95 3.64 -1.24
C ILE A 453 -9.22 3.55 0.08
N PHE A 454 -9.13 2.35 0.64
CA PHE A 454 -8.48 2.17 1.93
C PHE A 454 -6.95 2.30 1.80
N MET A 455 -6.37 2.00 0.64
CA MET A 455 -4.95 2.31 0.37
C MET A 455 -4.70 3.82 0.26
N ILE A 456 -5.58 4.57 -0.42
CA ILE A 456 -5.52 6.04 -0.47
C ILE A 456 -5.70 6.63 0.92
N MET A 457 -6.64 6.10 1.71
CA MET A 457 -6.84 6.54 3.09
C MET A 457 -5.63 6.22 3.98
N ALA A 458 -4.98 5.07 3.78
CA ALA A 458 -3.69 4.77 4.41
C ALA A 458 -2.61 5.78 4.00
N LEU A 459 -2.54 6.15 2.72
CA LEU A 459 -1.60 7.14 2.18
C LEU A 459 -1.89 8.57 2.64
N PHE A 460 -3.15 8.90 2.96
CA PHE A 460 -3.52 10.21 3.48
C PHE A 460 -3.12 10.34 4.96
N LEU A 461 -3.43 9.32 5.78
CA LEU A 461 -2.93 9.23 7.16
C LEU A 461 -1.40 9.19 7.23
N TRP A 462 -0.77 8.59 6.21
CA TRP A 462 0.67 8.58 6.02
C TRP A 462 1.24 9.99 5.83
N ASN A 463 0.54 10.89 5.14
CA ASN A 463 1.03 12.25 4.91
C ASN A 463 1.00 13.10 6.20
N GLU A 464 -0.01 12.90 7.05
CA GLU A 464 -0.12 13.64 8.32
C GLU A 464 0.82 13.12 9.42
N SER A 465 1.25 11.84 9.36
CA SER A 465 1.96 11.18 10.47
C SER A 465 3.50 11.14 10.37
N ASN A 466 4.13 11.72 9.32
CA ASN A 466 5.59 11.62 9.08
C ASN A 466 6.10 10.17 9.25
N PRO A 467 5.73 9.26 8.34
CA PRO A 467 5.84 7.83 8.58
C PRO A 467 7.31 7.42 8.60
N SER A 468 7.66 6.66 9.63
CA SER A 468 8.97 6.05 9.72
C SER A 468 9.25 5.16 8.49
N ILE A 469 10.51 5.07 8.07
CA ILE A 469 10.98 4.16 6.98
C ILE A 469 10.45 2.71 7.16
N TRP A 470 10.19 2.31 8.39
CA TRP A 470 9.68 0.98 8.76
C TRP A 470 8.21 0.77 8.39
N ALA A 471 7.37 1.80 8.52
CA ALA A 471 5.99 1.75 8.04
C ALA A 471 5.97 1.53 6.52
N VAL A 472 6.86 2.22 5.79
CA VAL A 472 7.03 2.04 4.34
C VAL A 472 7.41 0.61 4.00
N GLY A 473 8.40 0.05 4.70
CA GLY A 473 8.84 -1.33 4.53
C GLY A 473 7.71 -2.35 4.73
N PHE A 474 6.83 -2.11 5.70
CA PHE A 474 5.67 -2.98 5.97
C PHE A 474 4.66 -2.99 4.81
N PHE A 475 4.23 -1.82 4.32
CA PHE A 475 3.26 -1.74 3.23
C PHE A 475 3.81 -2.30 1.91
N VAL A 476 5.07 -1.99 1.58
CA VAL A 476 5.74 -2.53 0.38
C VAL A 476 5.83 -4.05 0.48
N SER A 477 6.21 -4.59 1.65
CA SER A 477 6.26 -6.03 1.88
C SER A 477 4.87 -6.66 1.72
N PHE A 478 3.83 -6.03 2.25
CA PHE A 478 2.46 -6.53 2.15
C PHE A 478 1.97 -6.60 0.69
N ILE A 479 2.17 -5.55 -0.10
CA ILE A 479 1.84 -5.53 -1.54
C ILE A 479 2.61 -6.63 -2.28
N PHE A 480 3.90 -6.77 -1.98
CA PHE A 480 4.74 -7.82 -2.55
C PHE A 480 4.22 -9.22 -2.23
N LEU A 481 3.72 -9.47 -1.01
CA LEU A 481 3.10 -10.74 -0.63
C LEU A 481 1.80 -11.02 -1.41
N VAL A 482 0.97 -10.01 -1.67
CA VAL A 482 -0.25 -10.14 -2.50
C VAL A 482 0.08 -10.48 -3.95
N ILE A 483 1.11 -9.85 -4.52
CA ILE A 483 1.58 -10.14 -5.88
C ILE A 483 2.15 -11.56 -5.96
N LEU A 484 2.96 -11.97 -4.98
CA LEU A 484 3.45 -13.34 -4.90
C LEU A 484 2.29 -14.35 -4.80
N SER A 485 1.27 -14.07 -3.98
CA SER A 485 0.15 -14.99 -3.80
C SER A 485 -0.67 -15.20 -5.07
N THR A 486 -0.89 -14.15 -5.86
CA THR A 486 -1.52 -14.23 -7.20
C THR A 486 -0.69 -15.03 -8.20
N ILE A 487 0.63 -14.98 -8.12
CA ILE A 487 1.50 -15.81 -8.98
C ILE A 487 1.43 -17.28 -8.56
N TYR A 488 1.42 -17.56 -7.25
CA TYR A 488 1.43 -18.93 -6.74
C TYR A 488 0.09 -19.64 -6.86
N ILE A 489 -1.05 -18.95 -6.77
CA ILE A 489 -2.38 -19.57 -6.91
C ILE A 489 -2.58 -20.22 -8.29
N LYS A 490 -2.00 -19.62 -9.33
CA LYS A 490 -2.04 -20.15 -10.71
C LYS A 490 -1.31 -21.49 -10.86
N LYS A 491 -0.37 -21.80 -9.96
CA LYS A 491 0.42 -23.04 -10.04
C LYS A 491 -0.28 -24.24 -9.39
N ILE A 492 -1.29 -24.02 -8.56
CA ILE A 492 -1.95 -25.08 -7.76
C ILE A 492 -2.63 -26.11 -8.65
N GLY A 493 -2.46 -27.38 -8.29
CA GLY A 493 -3.15 -28.55 -8.86
C GLY A 493 -2.16 -29.71 -8.98
N ILE A 494 -2.46 -30.83 -8.29
CA ILE A 494 -1.63 -32.03 -8.28
C ILE A 494 -2.18 -33.06 -9.24
N TYR A 495 -1.31 -33.57 -10.11
CA TYR A 495 -1.61 -34.68 -11.01
C TYR A 495 -1.42 -36.03 -10.32
N THR A 496 -2.28 -36.99 -10.64
CA THR A 496 -2.03 -38.42 -10.36
C THR A 496 -1.09 -39.00 -11.43
N GLN A 497 -0.60 -40.23 -11.25
CA GLN A 497 0.20 -40.90 -12.28
C GLN A 497 -0.50 -40.94 -13.65
N LYS A 498 -1.79 -41.27 -13.67
CA LYS A 498 -2.62 -41.27 -14.87
C LYS A 498 -2.73 -39.89 -15.52
N GLY A 499 -2.88 -38.84 -14.70
CA GLY A 499 -2.90 -37.45 -15.20
C GLY A 499 -1.56 -37.00 -15.78
N ILE A 500 -0.44 -37.45 -15.19
CA ILE A 500 0.91 -37.19 -15.71
C ILE A 500 1.08 -37.77 -17.11
N GLU A 501 0.62 -39.00 -17.33
CA GLU A 501 0.69 -39.68 -18.64
C GLU A 501 -0.13 -38.95 -19.70
N ILE A 502 -1.36 -38.55 -19.37
CA ILE A 502 -2.21 -37.77 -20.29
C ILE A 502 -1.59 -36.40 -20.58
N TYR A 503 -1.11 -35.70 -19.55
CA TYR A 503 -0.41 -34.43 -19.74
C TYR A 503 0.81 -34.59 -20.64
N ALA A 504 1.60 -35.67 -20.48
CA ALA A 504 2.74 -35.98 -21.33
C ALA A 504 2.33 -36.17 -22.80
N LYS A 505 1.26 -36.93 -23.04
CA LYS A 505 0.70 -37.14 -24.39
C LYS A 505 0.23 -35.83 -25.01
N LEU A 506 -0.48 -34.99 -24.25
CA LEU A 506 -0.92 -33.67 -24.70
C LEU A 506 0.25 -32.75 -25.06
N GLU A 507 1.29 -32.71 -24.23
CA GLU A 507 2.49 -31.91 -24.51
C GLU A 507 3.25 -32.46 -25.74
N GLY A 508 3.36 -33.78 -25.87
CA GLY A 508 3.94 -34.43 -27.05
C GLY A 508 3.16 -34.14 -28.34
N PHE A 509 1.83 -34.14 -28.27
CA PHE A 509 0.95 -33.80 -29.40
C PHE A 509 1.01 -32.32 -29.75
N LYS A 510 1.11 -31.43 -28.75
CA LYS A 510 1.39 -30.01 -28.96
C LYS A 510 2.74 -29.80 -29.67
N MET A 511 3.78 -30.56 -29.31
CA MET A 511 5.07 -30.49 -30.01
C MET A 511 4.94 -30.87 -31.48
N PHE A 512 4.15 -31.90 -31.79
CA PHE A 512 3.81 -32.27 -33.16
C PHE A 512 3.10 -31.13 -33.89
N ILE A 513 1.96 -30.65 -33.37
CA ILE A 513 1.17 -29.55 -33.96
C ILE A 513 2.05 -28.32 -34.21
N LYS A 514 2.90 -27.96 -33.24
CA LYS A 514 3.82 -26.83 -33.34
C LYS A 514 4.86 -27.00 -34.45
N ARG A 515 5.40 -28.20 -34.69
CA ARG A 515 6.57 -28.43 -35.55
C ARG A 515 6.27 -29.05 -36.91
N VAL A 516 5.11 -29.69 -37.07
CA VAL A 516 4.75 -30.41 -38.29
C VAL A 516 4.74 -29.48 -39.51
N LYS A 517 5.16 -30.02 -40.66
CA LYS A 517 5.20 -29.36 -41.98
C LYS A 517 4.12 -29.93 -42.90
N ALA A 518 3.82 -29.20 -43.98
CA ALA A 518 2.77 -29.58 -44.94
C ALA A 518 2.96 -30.97 -45.54
N ASP A 519 4.21 -31.38 -45.86
CA ASP A 519 4.50 -32.70 -46.43
C ASP A 519 4.11 -33.85 -45.49
N GLU A 520 4.34 -33.68 -44.18
CA GLU A 520 4.00 -34.69 -43.19
C GLU A 520 2.49 -34.75 -42.94
N ILE A 521 1.80 -33.61 -42.96
CA ILE A 521 0.33 -33.57 -42.94
C ILE A 521 -0.24 -34.28 -44.17
N LYS A 522 0.33 -34.04 -45.36
CA LYS A 522 -0.05 -34.74 -46.59
C LYS A 522 0.13 -36.25 -46.49
N ARG A 523 1.22 -36.71 -45.86
CA ARG A 523 1.45 -38.14 -45.57
C ARG A 523 0.38 -38.70 -44.63
N LEU A 524 0.10 -38.04 -43.51
CA LEU A 524 -0.90 -38.50 -42.54
C LEU A 524 -2.32 -38.49 -43.11
N MET A 525 -2.63 -37.55 -44.01
CA MET A 525 -3.91 -37.54 -44.71
C MET A 525 -4.07 -38.68 -45.74
N SER A 526 -2.95 -39.23 -46.24
CA SER A 526 -3.02 -40.44 -47.07
C SER A 526 -3.39 -41.69 -46.28
N GLU A 527 -3.13 -41.69 -44.96
CA GLU A 527 -3.54 -42.76 -44.04
C GLU A 527 -4.96 -42.52 -43.50
N ASN A 528 -5.31 -41.26 -43.20
CA ASN A 528 -6.61 -40.83 -42.69
C ASN A 528 -7.03 -39.51 -43.34
N ASP A 529 -7.94 -39.56 -44.30
CA ASP A 529 -8.43 -38.41 -45.08
C ASP A 529 -8.94 -37.25 -44.21
N LYS A 530 -9.50 -37.56 -43.04
CA LYS A 530 -10.06 -36.60 -42.08
C LYS A 530 -9.08 -36.19 -40.98
N PHE A 531 -7.80 -36.53 -41.08
CA PHE A 531 -6.81 -36.22 -40.04
C PHE A 531 -6.73 -34.72 -39.73
N LEU A 532 -6.70 -33.88 -40.77
CA LEU A 532 -6.61 -32.42 -40.61
C LEU A 532 -7.82 -31.87 -39.85
N ASP A 533 -9.01 -32.34 -40.21
CA ASP A 533 -10.27 -31.97 -39.57
C ASP A 533 -10.30 -32.44 -38.12
N GLN A 534 -9.98 -33.71 -37.84
CA GLN A 534 -10.02 -34.29 -36.49
C GLN A 534 -9.05 -33.64 -35.49
N THR A 535 -7.99 -32.99 -35.98
CA THR A 535 -6.95 -32.39 -35.15
C THR A 535 -7.12 -30.88 -34.96
N LEU A 536 -8.03 -30.24 -35.70
CA LEU A 536 -8.26 -28.80 -35.67
C LEU A 536 -8.73 -28.29 -34.29
N ALA A 537 -9.59 -29.05 -33.59
CA ALA A 537 -10.03 -28.70 -32.24
C ALA A 537 -8.83 -28.64 -31.26
N TYR A 538 -7.90 -29.61 -31.33
CA TYR A 538 -6.69 -29.59 -30.52
C TYR A 538 -5.70 -28.48 -30.93
N ALA A 539 -5.61 -28.16 -32.22
CA ALA A 539 -4.87 -26.99 -32.66
C ALA A 539 -5.45 -25.71 -32.05
N MET A 540 -6.78 -25.62 -31.92
CA MET A 540 -7.46 -24.54 -31.21
C MET A 540 -7.15 -24.51 -29.72
N LEU A 541 -7.25 -25.66 -29.05
CA LEU A 541 -6.90 -25.82 -27.65
C LEU A 541 -5.48 -25.30 -27.35
N PHE A 542 -4.51 -25.62 -28.21
CA PHE A 542 -3.11 -25.24 -28.02
C PHE A 542 -2.73 -23.85 -28.56
N GLY A 543 -3.66 -23.15 -29.23
CA GLY A 543 -3.43 -21.82 -29.81
C GLY A 543 -2.63 -21.81 -31.12
N TYR A 544 -2.77 -22.85 -31.94
CA TYR A 544 -2.14 -22.97 -33.27
C TYR A 544 -3.19 -23.08 -34.40
N VAL A 545 -4.39 -22.51 -34.23
CA VAL A 545 -5.46 -22.53 -35.25
C VAL A 545 -4.98 -21.96 -36.56
N ASP A 546 -4.34 -20.79 -36.55
CA ASP A 546 -3.88 -20.10 -37.77
C ASP A 546 -2.95 -21.00 -38.60
N LYS A 547 -2.01 -21.66 -37.92
CA LYS A 547 -1.10 -22.62 -38.55
C LYS A 547 -1.86 -23.82 -39.11
N TRP A 548 -2.93 -24.26 -38.45
CA TRP A 548 -3.74 -25.38 -38.91
C TRP A 548 -4.64 -25.00 -40.09
N SER A 549 -5.24 -23.81 -40.08
CA SER A 549 -6.05 -23.28 -41.18
C SER A 549 -5.21 -23.08 -42.45
N ASP A 550 -3.96 -22.64 -42.31
CA ASP A 550 -2.99 -22.52 -43.41
C ASP A 550 -2.81 -23.82 -44.22
N PHE A 551 -2.97 -24.99 -43.60
CA PHE A 551 -2.79 -26.27 -44.29
C PHE A 551 -3.92 -26.55 -45.28
N TYR A 552 -5.13 -26.03 -45.06
CA TYR A 552 -6.24 -26.19 -46.01
C TYR A 552 -5.91 -25.50 -47.34
N GLU A 553 -5.35 -24.29 -47.31
CA GLU A 553 -4.93 -23.59 -48.53
C GLU A 553 -3.68 -24.23 -49.15
N LYS A 554 -2.62 -24.48 -48.36
CA LYS A 554 -1.34 -25.03 -48.85
C LYS A 554 -1.48 -26.40 -49.51
N LEU A 555 -2.46 -27.19 -49.06
CA LEU A 555 -2.71 -28.53 -49.57
C LEU A 555 -3.90 -28.57 -50.55
N HIS A 556 -4.52 -27.41 -50.85
CA HIS A 556 -5.68 -27.26 -51.73
C HIS A 556 -6.86 -28.18 -51.36
N ILE A 557 -7.19 -28.24 -50.07
CA ILE A 557 -8.25 -29.09 -49.52
C ILE A 557 -9.52 -28.26 -49.35
N GLN A 558 -10.67 -28.87 -49.60
CA GLN A 558 -11.96 -28.23 -49.34
C GLN A 558 -12.17 -28.01 -47.83
N ASN A 559 -12.96 -26.99 -47.49
CA ASN A 559 -13.30 -26.73 -46.10
C ASN A 559 -14.08 -27.93 -45.51
N PRO A 560 -14.01 -28.14 -44.18
CA PRO A 560 -14.73 -29.25 -43.54
C PRO A 560 -16.25 -29.12 -43.73
N ASP A 561 -16.95 -30.25 -43.95
CA ASP A 561 -18.41 -30.27 -44.18
C ASP A 561 -19.23 -29.61 -43.05
N TRP A 562 -18.69 -29.60 -41.83
CA TRP A 562 -19.32 -29.01 -40.65
C TRP A 562 -19.07 -27.50 -40.49
N TYR A 563 -18.24 -26.89 -41.34
CA TYR A 563 -17.92 -25.47 -41.32
C TYR A 563 -18.31 -24.78 -42.63
N ASP A 564 -19.14 -23.75 -42.53
CA ASP A 564 -19.63 -22.97 -43.67
C ASP A 564 -19.18 -21.53 -43.52
N GLY A 565 -18.13 -21.16 -44.27
CA GLY A 565 -17.47 -19.86 -44.20
C GLY A 565 -16.01 -19.93 -44.64
N ASP A 566 -15.28 -18.82 -44.48
CA ASP A 566 -13.83 -18.77 -44.69
C ASP A 566 -13.10 -19.46 -43.53
N ILE A 567 -12.32 -20.51 -43.82
CA ILE A 567 -11.61 -21.31 -42.82
C ILE A 567 -10.65 -20.46 -41.99
N TYR A 568 -10.10 -19.37 -42.54
CA TYR A 568 -9.25 -18.45 -41.79
C TYR A 568 -9.99 -17.73 -40.67
N ALA A 569 -11.29 -17.49 -40.82
CA ALA A 569 -12.12 -16.85 -39.81
C ALA A 569 -12.36 -17.75 -38.58
N ILE A 570 -12.04 -19.05 -38.64
CA ILE A 570 -12.13 -19.95 -37.49
C ILE A 570 -11.13 -19.60 -36.38
N SER A 571 -10.03 -18.92 -36.73
CA SER A 571 -9.06 -18.36 -35.76
C SER A 571 -9.72 -17.40 -34.77
N ASN A 572 -10.65 -16.58 -35.27
CA ASN A 572 -11.38 -15.57 -34.49
C ASN A 572 -12.53 -16.18 -33.66
N PHE A 573 -12.82 -17.47 -33.82
CA PHE A 573 -13.95 -18.11 -33.14
C PHE A 573 -13.83 -18.05 -31.61
N SER A 574 -12.63 -18.28 -31.07
CA SER A 574 -12.37 -18.15 -29.63
C SER A 574 -12.59 -16.71 -29.13
N SER A 575 -12.17 -15.70 -29.90
CA SER A 575 -12.43 -14.30 -29.55
C SER A 575 -13.91 -13.96 -29.61
N THR A 576 -14.67 -14.47 -30.59
CA THR A 576 -16.13 -14.25 -30.67
C THR A 576 -16.85 -14.80 -29.45
N ILE A 577 -16.52 -16.03 -29.01
CA ILE A 577 -17.07 -16.62 -27.79
C ILE A 577 -16.68 -15.79 -26.57
N ASN A 578 -15.45 -15.30 -26.52
CA ASN A 578 -14.98 -14.47 -25.42
C ASN A 578 -15.70 -13.12 -25.34
N SER A 579 -15.88 -12.42 -26.47
CA SER A 579 -16.63 -11.16 -26.54
C SER A 579 -18.10 -11.37 -26.17
N TYR A 580 -18.71 -12.44 -26.69
CA TYR A 580 -20.09 -12.77 -26.38
C TYR A 580 -20.28 -13.07 -24.89
N THR A 581 -19.41 -13.86 -24.25
CA THR A 581 -19.55 -14.22 -22.82
C THR A 581 -19.07 -13.12 -21.85
N ASN A 582 -18.33 -12.11 -22.32
CA ASN A 582 -17.84 -11.00 -21.51
C ASN A 582 -18.14 -9.63 -22.16
N PRO A 583 -19.42 -9.22 -22.25
CA PRO A 583 -19.78 -7.92 -22.80
C PRO A 583 -19.19 -6.77 -21.96
N THR A 584 -18.50 -5.82 -22.59
CA THR A 584 -17.89 -4.66 -21.91
C THR A 584 -18.91 -3.56 -21.61
N THR A 585 -18.96 -3.12 -20.35
CA THR A 585 -19.55 -1.84 -19.95
C THR A 585 -18.48 -0.74 -20.01
N SER A 586 -18.61 0.25 -20.89
CA SER A 586 -17.67 1.37 -20.99
C SER A 586 -17.89 2.39 -19.86
N SER A 587 -16.87 2.67 -19.04
CA SER A 587 -16.80 3.89 -18.23
C SER A 587 -15.35 4.42 -18.16
N SER A 588 -15.26 5.72 -18.32
CA SER A 588 -14.14 6.57 -18.77
C SER A 588 -12.97 6.80 -17.80
N ASP A 589 -11.79 7.00 -18.39
CA ASP A 589 -10.53 7.43 -17.80
C ASP A 589 -10.57 8.86 -17.20
N SER A 590 -9.78 9.11 -16.15
CA SER A 590 -9.27 10.45 -15.83
C SER A 590 -7.87 10.40 -15.20
N SER A 591 -7.05 11.37 -15.59
CA SER A 591 -5.59 11.42 -15.46
C SER A 591 -5.07 12.51 -14.49
N SER A 592 -4.02 12.15 -13.73
CA SER A 592 -2.76 12.88 -13.41
C SER A 592 -2.68 14.25 -12.70
N GLY A 593 -1.72 14.33 -11.75
CA GLY A 593 -0.80 15.47 -11.43
C GLY A 593 -1.13 16.27 -10.15
N GLY A 594 -0.23 16.71 -9.25
CA GLY A 594 1.24 16.72 -9.10
C GLY A 594 1.69 17.50 -7.81
N ASP A 595 2.94 17.27 -7.36
CA ASP A 595 3.95 18.04 -6.54
C ASP A 595 3.65 19.04 -5.38
N PHE A 596 4.33 18.92 -4.21
CA PHE A 596 5.43 19.81 -3.65
C PHE A 596 5.75 19.59 -2.12
N SER A 597 6.83 20.23 -1.62
CA SER A 597 7.74 19.84 -0.50
C SER A 597 8.10 20.97 0.52
N GLY A 598 8.56 20.63 1.75
CA GLY A 598 9.39 21.43 2.72
C GLY A 598 8.67 21.95 3.99
N GLY A 599 9.19 22.05 5.23
CA GLY A 599 10.46 21.80 5.95
C GLY A 599 10.24 22.13 7.46
N GLY A 600 10.74 21.38 8.46
CA GLY A 600 11.95 21.71 9.25
C GLY A 600 11.73 22.63 10.47
N GLY A 601 11.45 22.09 11.67
CA GLY A 601 11.22 22.86 12.93
C GLY A 601 12.32 22.73 14.00
N GLY A 602 12.35 23.70 14.92
CA GLY A 602 13.15 23.71 16.16
C GLY A 602 13.19 25.09 16.84
N GLY A 603 12.86 25.14 18.14
CA GLY A 603 12.57 26.34 18.94
C GLY A 603 11.10 26.33 19.37
N GLY A 604 10.77 26.88 20.53
CA GLY A 604 9.38 27.03 20.96
C GLY A 604 8.91 28.47 20.93
N GLY A 605 7.62 28.67 20.65
CA GLY A 605 7.01 29.99 20.49
C GLY A 605 5.82 30.19 21.39
N GLY A 606 5.08 31.25 21.12
CA GLY A 606 3.87 31.59 21.82
C GLY A 606 3.19 32.79 21.17
N ASP A 607 1.91 32.94 21.47
CA ASP A 607 1.08 34.07 21.07
C ASP A 607 -0.06 34.20 22.09
N SER A 608 -0.78 35.31 22.09
CA SER A 608 -2.03 35.41 22.84
C SER A 608 -3.16 34.67 22.13
N TRP A 609 -4.21 34.30 22.87
CA TRP A 609 -5.40 33.66 22.31
C TRP A 609 -6.66 34.23 22.89
#